data_AF-A0A2P6TEZ5-F1
#
_entry.id   AF-A0A2P6TEZ5-F1
#
_cell.length_a   1.000
_cell.length_b   1.000
_cell.length_c   1.000
_cell.angle_alpha   90.00
_cell.angle_beta   90.00
_cell.angle_gamma   90.00
#
_symmetry.space_group_name_H-M   'P 1'
#
loop_
_entity.id
_entity.type
_entity.pdbx_description
1 polymer ?
#
loop_
_entity_poly.entity_id
_entity_poly.type
_entity_poly.pdbx_seq_one_letter_code
_entity_poly.pdbx_strand_id
1 'polypeptide(L)'
;MLGFTLPLFIIMGLEGLIGVLLLCPKPVNQPAIQLARASYTQIGSTIFHTLAGVLLLLLVSPIYDGARIYYSTKDKSEQASLDLSEHEARTLLSGTLTASCLAMMFFIRKLGRVLGDLERQSISEAALLKQVQGLQSEYTRMVDSGAGAAAGTAAGAPSGPAAGAAGAAGAAGMSPEEVALLRKLVADLEEQNSKLQAGKDKTEKEHAAAEANLSALKTQARGLENEYDRLLAENDQLKTRLARAGLGEPVAAGGFAKKDE
;
A
#
# COMPACT_ATOMS: atom_id res chain seq x y z
N MET A 1 -40.03 -4.76 1.54
CA MET A 1 -38.63 -4.29 1.48
C MET A 1 -37.57 -5.36 1.77
N LEU A 2 -37.93 -6.57 2.27
CA LEU A 2 -36.98 -7.70 2.44
C LEU A 2 -36.18 -8.06 1.17
N GLY A 3 -36.74 -7.80 -0.02
CA GLY A 3 -36.08 -8.08 -1.29
C GLY A 3 -34.80 -7.28 -1.55
N PHE A 4 -34.62 -6.12 -0.91
CA PHE A 4 -33.44 -5.28 -1.14
C PHE A 4 -32.33 -5.48 -0.09
N THR A 5 -32.68 -5.83 1.15
CA THR A 5 -31.70 -6.07 2.21
C THR A 5 -30.97 -7.40 2.03
N LEU A 6 -31.67 -8.44 1.55
CA LEU A 6 -31.10 -9.76 1.32
C LEU A 6 -29.90 -9.76 0.36
N PRO A 7 -29.93 -9.14 -0.83
CA PRO A 7 -28.77 -9.08 -1.71
C PRO A 7 -27.60 -8.30 -1.09
N LEU A 8 -27.86 -7.23 -0.31
CA LEU A 8 -26.80 -6.50 0.40
C LEU A 8 -26.11 -7.37 1.45
N PHE A 9 -26.86 -8.18 2.20
CA PHE A 9 -26.27 -9.13 3.15
C PHE A 9 -25.42 -10.20 2.44
N ILE A 10 -25.86 -10.69 1.27
CA ILE A 10 -25.06 -11.64 0.47
C ILE A 10 -23.77 -10.97 0.03
N ILE A 11 -23.82 -9.75 -0.50
CA ILE A 11 -22.63 -9.01 -0.93
C ILE A 11 -21.68 -8.80 0.25
N MET A 12 -22.19 -8.32 1.39
CA MET A 12 -21.38 -8.10 2.58
C MET A 12 -20.77 -9.40 3.13
N GLY A 13 -21.53 -10.51 3.09
CA GLY A 13 -21.03 -11.84 3.45
C GLY A 13 -19.93 -12.33 2.52
N LEU A 14 -20.08 -12.13 1.21
CA LEU A 14 -19.04 -12.46 0.22
C LEU A 14 -17.80 -11.58 0.38
N GLU A 15 -17.96 -10.29 0.60
CA GLU A 15 -16.85 -9.35 0.86
C GLU A 15 -16.11 -9.71 2.16
N GLY A 16 -16.85 -10.03 3.23
CA GLY A 16 -16.28 -10.50 4.48
C GLY A 16 -15.52 -11.81 4.31
N LEU A 17 -16.09 -12.77 3.57
CA LEU A 17 -15.44 -14.04 3.27
C LEU A 17 -14.14 -13.84 2.47
N ILE A 18 -14.16 -12.97 1.46
CA ILE A 18 -12.95 -12.62 0.68
C ILE A 18 -11.92 -11.94 1.59
N GLY A 19 -12.34 -11.03 2.47
CA GLY A 19 -11.46 -10.38 3.44
C GLY A 19 -10.79 -11.37 4.39
N VAL A 20 -11.54 -12.35 4.90
CA VAL A 20 -10.99 -13.43 5.75
C VAL A 20 -10.05 -14.35 4.95
N LEU A 21 -10.42 -14.74 3.74
CA LEU A 21 -9.57 -15.54 2.85
C LEU A 21 -8.23 -14.84 2.56
N LEU A 22 -8.21 -13.51 2.46
CA LEU A 22 -6.99 -12.71 2.26
C LEU A 22 -6.08 -12.72 3.50
N LEU A 23 -6.62 -12.88 4.70
CA LEU A 23 -5.86 -12.97 5.96
C LEU A 23 -5.28 -14.36 6.20
N CYS A 24 -5.79 -15.40 5.53
CA CYS A 24 -5.30 -16.76 5.69
C CYS A 24 -3.88 -16.95 5.12
N PRO A 25 -3.07 -17.85 5.69
CA PRO A 25 -1.75 -18.18 5.15
C PRO A 25 -1.85 -18.85 3.77
N LYS A 26 -0.76 -18.80 3.00
CA LYS A 26 -0.61 -19.59 1.78
C LYS A 26 -0.68 -21.08 2.14
N PRO A 27 -1.40 -21.92 1.36
CA PRO A 27 -1.93 -21.65 0.01
C PRO A 27 -3.39 -21.15 -0.03
N VAL A 28 -4.08 -21.07 1.10
CA VAL A 28 -5.54 -20.84 1.15
C VAL A 28 -5.95 -19.48 0.58
N ASN A 29 -5.07 -18.48 0.65
CA ASN A 29 -5.32 -17.15 0.11
C ASN A 29 -5.09 -17.01 -1.41
N GLN A 30 -4.57 -18.02 -2.10
CA GLN A 30 -4.30 -17.93 -3.55
C GLN A 30 -5.52 -17.52 -4.40
N PRO A 31 -6.73 -18.11 -4.25
CA PRO A 31 -7.88 -17.69 -5.05
C PRO A 31 -8.25 -16.23 -4.78
N ALA A 32 -8.15 -15.77 -3.54
CA ALA A 32 -8.45 -14.39 -3.18
C ALA A 32 -7.40 -13.41 -3.76
N ILE A 33 -6.13 -13.81 -3.83
CA ILE A 33 -5.08 -13.03 -4.51
C ILE A 33 -5.33 -12.96 -6.02
N GLN A 34 -5.74 -14.06 -6.66
CA GLN A 34 -6.08 -14.07 -8.08
C GLN A 34 -7.29 -13.17 -8.37
N LEU A 35 -8.32 -13.22 -7.52
CA LEU A 35 -9.49 -12.35 -7.62
C LEU A 35 -9.09 -10.87 -7.42
N ALA A 36 -8.25 -10.58 -6.42
CA ALA A 36 -7.72 -9.25 -6.19
C ALA A 36 -6.95 -8.75 -7.42
N ARG A 37 -6.08 -9.58 -8.01
CA ARG A 37 -5.37 -9.26 -9.27
C ARG A 37 -6.33 -9.03 -10.43
N ALA A 38 -7.38 -9.83 -10.57
CA ALA A 38 -8.39 -9.63 -11.60
C ALA A 38 -9.09 -8.26 -11.45
N SER A 39 -9.35 -7.82 -10.21
CA SER A 39 -9.92 -6.50 -9.92
C SER A 39 -9.00 -5.31 -10.25
N TYR A 40 -7.69 -5.58 -10.45
CA TYR A 40 -6.69 -4.59 -10.85
C TYR A 40 -6.61 -4.35 -12.35
N THR A 41 -7.15 -5.26 -13.16
CA THR A 41 -7.20 -5.07 -14.61
C THR A 41 -7.99 -3.81 -14.95
N GLN A 42 -7.75 -3.24 -16.13
CA GLN A 42 -8.50 -2.07 -16.61
C GLN A 42 -10.02 -2.34 -16.59
N ILE A 43 -10.43 -3.56 -16.93
CA ILE A 43 -11.81 -4.04 -16.86
C ILE A 43 -12.30 -4.06 -15.40
N GLY A 44 -11.51 -4.64 -14.48
CA GLY A 44 -11.85 -4.69 -13.06
C GLY A 44 -11.99 -3.31 -12.42
N SER A 45 -11.16 -2.35 -12.83
CA SER A 45 -11.29 -0.96 -12.39
C SER A 45 -12.61 -0.34 -12.85
N THR A 46 -13.01 -0.54 -14.11
CA THR A 46 -14.30 -0.02 -14.60
C THR A 46 -15.48 -0.63 -13.83
N ILE A 47 -15.49 -1.96 -13.66
CA ILE A 47 -16.54 -2.67 -12.90
C ILE A 47 -16.60 -2.15 -11.45
N PHE A 48 -15.44 -1.91 -10.83
CA PHE A 48 -15.40 -1.36 -9.48
C PHE A 48 -16.03 0.03 -9.40
N HIS A 49 -15.70 0.93 -10.33
CA HIS A 49 -16.27 2.29 -10.32
C HIS A 49 -17.77 2.28 -10.63
N THR A 50 -18.23 1.38 -11.51
CA THR A 50 -19.67 1.26 -11.77
C THR A 50 -20.42 0.73 -10.55
N LEU A 51 -19.91 -0.31 -9.89
CA LEU A 51 -20.51 -0.83 -8.64
C LEU A 51 -20.47 0.21 -7.52
N ALA A 52 -19.34 0.89 -7.33
CA ALA A 52 -19.22 1.96 -6.34
C ALA A 52 -20.18 3.13 -6.64
N GLY A 53 -20.33 3.51 -7.91
CA GLY A 53 -21.26 4.55 -8.34
C GLY A 53 -22.73 4.16 -8.09
N VAL A 54 -23.09 2.91 -8.39
CA VAL A 54 -24.44 2.39 -8.12
C VAL A 54 -24.72 2.34 -6.61
N LEU A 55 -23.77 1.83 -5.80
CA LEU A 55 -23.90 1.82 -4.34
C LEU A 55 -23.98 3.22 -3.75
N LEU A 56 -23.23 4.18 -4.30
CA LEU A 56 -23.28 5.57 -3.86
C LEU A 56 -24.62 6.22 -4.21
N LEU A 57 -25.18 5.93 -5.39
CA LEU A 57 -26.52 6.38 -5.78
C LEU A 57 -27.60 5.74 -4.89
N LEU A 58 -27.46 4.45 -4.55
CA LEU A 58 -28.33 3.77 -3.60
C LEU A 58 -28.25 4.36 -2.19
N LEU A 59 -27.08 4.88 -1.79
CA LEU A 59 -26.88 5.56 -0.50
C LEU A 59 -27.60 6.91 -0.43
N VAL A 60 -27.85 7.58 -1.57
CA VAL A 60 -28.59 8.85 -1.59
C VAL A 60 -30.02 8.69 -1.09
N SER A 61 -30.68 7.56 -1.40
CA SER A 61 -32.07 7.31 -0.96
C SER A 61 -32.24 7.31 0.57
N PRO A 62 -31.52 6.49 1.36
CA PRO A 62 -31.66 6.52 2.82
C PRO A 62 -31.18 7.83 3.45
N ILE A 63 -30.22 8.53 2.83
CA ILE A 63 -29.81 9.88 3.28
C ILE A 63 -30.95 10.88 3.08
N TYR A 64 -31.59 10.87 1.91
CA TYR A 64 -32.72 11.74 1.59
C TYR A 64 -33.92 11.45 2.50
N ASP A 65 -34.26 10.18 2.69
CA ASP A 65 -35.35 9.77 3.58
C ASP A 65 -35.06 10.14 5.03
N GLY A 66 -33.84 9.92 5.51
CA GLY A 66 -33.41 10.35 6.86
C GLY A 66 -33.50 11.86 7.04
N ALA A 67 -33.02 12.64 6.06
CA ALA A 67 -33.12 14.10 6.09
C ALA A 67 -34.59 14.56 6.08
N ARG A 68 -35.43 13.95 5.24
CA ARG A 68 -36.86 14.27 5.16
C ARG A 68 -37.56 13.98 6.49
N ILE A 69 -37.29 12.83 7.10
CA ILE A 69 -37.86 12.45 8.41
C ILE A 69 -37.43 13.47 9.47
N TYR A 70 -36.14 13.80 9.52
CA TYR A 70 -35.57 14.78 10.45
C TYR A 70 -36.24 16.17 10.35
N TYR A 71 -36.51 16.64 9.13
CA TYR A 71 -37.26 17.90 8.95
C TYR A 71 -38.74 17.76 9.36
N SER A 72 -39.38 16.62 9.07
CA SER A 72 -40.80 16.40 9.40
C SER A 72 -41.10 16.21 10.88
N THR A 73 -40.14 15.68 11.66
CA THR A 73 -40.24 15.50 13.11
C THR A 73 -40.23 16.80 13.89
N LYS A 74 -39.72 17.88 13.29
CA LYS A 74 -39.66 19.19 13.95
C LYS A 74 -41.05 19.80 14.17
N ASP A 75 -42.05 19.36 13.39
CA ASP A 75 -43.37 19.99 13.32
C ASP A 75 -44.52 19.13 13.90
N LYS A 76 -44.28 17.91 14.41
CA LYS A 76 -45.36 16.97 14.83
C LYS A 76 -45.19 16.38 16.25
N SER A 77 -46.31 16.14 16.94
CA SER A 77 -46.40 15.70 18.34
C SER A 77 -46.26 14.18 18.56
N GLU A 78 -46.07 13.79 19.83
CA GLU A 78 -45.60 12.49 20.37
C GLU A 78 -46.23 11.21 19.83
N GLN A 79 -47.46 11.23 19.30
CA GLN A 79 -48.17 9.99 18.94
C GLN A 79 -47.74 9.41 17.58
N ALA A 80 -47.08 10.21 16.73
CA ALA A 80 -46.46 9.74 15.49
C ALA A 80 -45.08 9.07 15.70
N SER A 81 -44.61 8.93 16.94
CA SER A 81 -43.23 8.51 17.24
C SER A 81 -42.95 7.01 17.04
N LEU A 82 -43.92 6.13 17.31
CA LEU A 82 -43.67 4.68 17.28
C LEU A 82 -43.47 4.14 15.85
N ASP A 83 -44.41 4.38 14.95
CA ASP A 83 -44.31 3.96 13.53
C ASP A 83 -43.13 4.62 12.82
N LEU A 84 -42.81 5.86 13.21
CA LEU A 84 -41.66 6.58 12.68
C LEU A 84 -40.34 5.96 13.13
N SER A 85 -40.25 5.49 14.38
CA SER A 85 -39.04 4.85 14.89
C SER A 85 -38.70 3.55 14.17
N GLU A 86 -39.71 2.74 13.82
CA GLU A 86 -39.46 1.50 13.06
C GLU A 86 -38.97 1.83 11.65
N HIS A 87 -39.55 2.85 11.01
CA HIS A 87 -39.14 3.26 9.68
C HIS A 87 -37.73 3.87 9.69
N GLU A 88 -37.41 4.68 10.70
CA GLU A 88 -36.09 5.29 10.92
C GLU A 88 -35.01 4.21 11.14
N ALA A 89 -35.27 3.25 12.01
CA ALA A 89 -34.35 2.14 12.27
C ALA A 89 -34.04 1.35 11.00
N ARG A 90 -35.05 1.11 10.14
CA ARG A 90 -34.88 0.42 8.85
C ARG A 90 -34.04 1.24 7.86
N THR A 91 -34.27 2.55 7.78
CA THR A 91 -33.52 3.45 6.89
C THR A 91 -32.07 3.59 7.33
N LEU A 92 -31.84 3.74 8.64
CA LEU A 92 -30.49 3.77 9.22
C LEU A 92 -29.76 2.44 9.01
N LEU A 93 -30.43 1.30 9.19
CA LEU A 93 -29.83 -0.02 8.94
C LEU A 93 -29.43 -0.16 7.46
N SER A 94 -30.32 0.22 6.53
CA SER A 94 -30.01 0.16 5.08
C SER A 94 -28.85 1.10 4.70
N GLY A 95 -28.85 2.32 5.24
CA GLY A 95 -27.80 3.30 5.01
C GLY A 95 -26.44 2.85 5.55
N THR A 96 -26.39 2.37 6.79
CA THR A 96 -25.16 1.86 7.42
C THR A 96 -24.64 0.61 6.71
N LEU A 97 -25.51 -0.31 6.31
CA LEU A 97 -25.13 -1.51 5.55
C LEU A 97 -24.49 -1.13 4.21
N THR A 98 -25.13 -0.23 3.46
CA THR A 98 -24.62 0.25 2.16
C THR A 98 -23.28 1.00 2.32
N ALA A 99 -23.17 1.86 3.33
CA ALA A 99 -21.94 2.58 3.63
C ALA A 99 -20.80 1.63 4.04
N SER A 100 -21.10 0.61 4.84
CA SER A 100 -20.12 -0.39 5.27
C SER A 100 -19.62 -1.26 4.11
N CYS A 101 -20.50 -1.64 3.18
CA CYS A 101 -20.14 -2.35 1.94
C CYS A 101 -19.23 -1.50 1.05
N LEU A 102 -19.55 -0.22 0.85
CA LEU A 102 -18.66 0.72 0.16
C LEU A 102 -17.27 0.79 0.83
N ALA A 103 -17.23 0.95 2.15
CA ALA A 103 -15.98 1.01 2.90
C ALA A 103 -15.16 -0.27 2.73
N MET A 104 -15.79 -1.45 2.88
CA MET A 104 -15.14 -2.75 2.68
C MET A 104 -14.59 -2.93 1.26
N MET A 105 -15.33 -2.51 0.23
CA MET A 105 -14.84 -2.50 -1.14
C MET A 105 -13.54 -1.70 -1.31
N PHE A 106 -13.45 -0.51 -0.70
CA PHE A 106 -12.21 0.29 -0.73
C PHE A 106 -11.07 -0.38 0.04
N PHE A 107 -11.36 -0.96 1.21
CA PHE A 107 -10.37 -1.68 2.01
C PHE A 107 -9.81 -2.90 1.27
N ILE A 108 -10.67 -3.75 0.70
CA ILE A 108 -10.26 -4.93 -0.07
C ILE A 108 -9.39 -4.51 -1.26
N ARG A 109 -9.76 -3.43 -1.96
CA ARG A 109 -8.95 -2.90 -3.06
C ARG A 109 -7.56 -2.48 -2.58
N LYS A 110 -7.48 -1.68 -1.50
CA LYS A 110 -6.19 -1.24 -0.93
C LYS A 110 -5.34 -2.43 -0.46
N LEU A 111 -5.94 -3.38 0.24
CA LEU A 111 -5.28 -4.58 0.75
C LEU A 111 -4.76 -5.46 -0.38
N GLY A 112 -5.53 -5.62 -1.46
CA GLY A 112 -5.10 -6.31 -2.67
C GLY A 112 -3.91 -5.63 -3.37
N ARG A 113 -3.79 -4.30 -3.27
CA ARG A 113 -2.64 -3.53 -3.79
C ARG A 113 -1.37 -3.89 -3.03
N VAL A 114 -1.44 -3.81 -1.71
CA VAL A 114 -0.33 -4.10 -0.80
C VAL A 114 0.12 -5.55 -0.92
N LEU A 115 -0.82 -6.51 -1.01
CA LEU A 115 -0.49 -7.92 -1.23
C LEU A 115 0.18 -8.17 -2.58
N GLY A 116 -0.26 -7.48 -3.63
CA GLY A 116 0.35 -7.58 -4.96
C GLY A 116 1.80 -7.09 -4.96
N ASP A 117 2.08 -6.00 -4.26
CA ASP A 117 3.43 -5.45 -4.11
C ASP A 117 4.32 -6.37 -3.25
N LEU A 118 3.79 -6.89 -2.14
CA LEU A 118 4.46 -7.88 -1.30
C LEU A 118 4.84 -9.15 -2.09
N GLU A 119 3.96 -9.62 -2.97
CA GLU A 119 4.25 -10.81 -3.77
C GLU A 119 5.36 -10.54 -4.79
N ARG A 120 5.35 -9.38 -5.45
CA ARG A 120 6.44 -8.96 -6.35
C ARG A 120 7.78 -8.88 -5.62
N GLN A 121 7.78 -8.30 -4.41
CA GLN A 121 8.97 -8.26 -3.56
C GLN A 121 9.45 -9.67 -3.22
N SER A 122 8.56 -10.58 -2.82
CA SER A 122 8.93 -11.96 -2.50
C SER A 122 9.53 -12.74 -3.70
N ILE A 123 9.03 -12.49 -4.92
CA ILE A 123 9.57 -13.10 -6.14
C ILE A 123 10.95 -12.51 -6.46
N SER A 124 11.12 -11.19 -6.29
CA SER A 124 12.39 -10.52 -6.51
C SER A 124 13.47 -10.98 -5.52
N GLU A 125 13.11 -11.17 -4.25
CA GLU A 125 13.99 -11.70 -3.21
C GLU A 125 14.40 -13.14 -3.55
N ALA A 126 13.46 -14.00 -3.95
CA ALA A 126 13.75 -15.36 -4.37
C ALA A 126 14.69 -15.41 -5.60
N ALA A 127 14.55 -14.46 -6.53
CA ALA A 127 15.46 -14.36 -7.68
C ALA A 127 16.86 -13.91 -7.26
N LEU A 128 16.97 -12.92 -6.36
CA LEU A 128 18.24 -12.46 -5.80
C LEU A 128 18.95 -13.57 -5.03
N LEU A 129 18.24 -14.33 -4.20
CA LEU A 129 18.80 -15.47 -3.48
C LEU A 129 19.36 -16.53 -4.42
N LYS A 130 18.68 -16.81 -5.55
CA LYS A 130 19.22 -17.72 -6.58
C LYS A 130 20.47 -17.18 -7.25
N GLN A 131 20.55 -15.88 -7.52
CA GLN A 131 21.75 -15.26 -8.09
C GLN A 131 22.92 -15.32 -7.11
N VAL A 132 22.69 -15.03 -5.82
CA VAL A 132 23.71 -15.12 -4.77
C VAL A 132 24.19 -16.55 -4.61
N GLN A 133 23.29 -17.54 -4.62
CA GLN A 133 23.67 -18.96 -4.60
C GLN A 133 24.49 -19.37 -5.83
N GLY A 134 24.15 -18.85 -7.00
CA GLY A 134 24.92 -19.05 -8.23
C GLY A 134 26.34 -18.51 -8.09
N LEU A 135 26.49 -17.25 -7.67
CA LEU A 135 27.80 -16.62 -7.44
C LEU A 135 28.61 -17.34 -6.36
N GLN A 136 27.98 -17.78 -5.27
CA GLN A 136 28.65 -18.53 -4.21
C GLN A 136 29.16 -19.89 -4.72
N SER A 137 28.39 -20.55 -5.58
CA SER A 137 28.82 -21.81 -6.23
C SER A 137 30.01 -21.59 -7.18
N GLU A 138 30.04 -20.48 -7.93
CA GLU A 138 31.17 -20.11 -8.78
C GLU A 138 32.41 -19.74 -7.97
N TYR A 139 32.27 -18.97 -6.89
CA TYR A 139 33.36 -18.66 -5.98
C TYR A 139 33.98 -19.93 -5.39
N THR A 140 33.13 -20.87 -4.95
CA THR A 140 33.58 -22.16 -4.41
C THR A 140 34.35 -22.95 -5.46
N ARG A 141 33.86 -22.98 -6.71
CA ARG A 141 34.56 -23.61 -7.84
C ARG A 141 35.89 -22.94 -8.20
N MET A 142 36.00 -21.61 -8.10
CA MET A 142 37.27 -20.88 -8.30
C MET A 142 38.29 -21.15 -7.19
N VAL A 143 37.83 -21.27 -5.95
CA VAL A 143 38.66 -21.66 -4.80
C VAL A 143 39.16 -23.10 -4.98
N ASP A 144 38.27 -24.04 -5.30
CA ASP A 144 38.62 -25.46 -5.46
C ASP A 144 39.52 -25.73 -6.68
N SER A 145 39.37 -24.94 -7.76
CA SER A 145 40.22 -25.05 -8.95
C SER A 145 41.63 -24.48 -8.77
N GLY A 146 41.96 -23.91 -7.61
CA GLY A 146 43.29 -23.37 -7.32
C GLY A 146 43.66 -22.10 -8.10
N ALA A 147 42.76 -21.56 -8.92
CA ALA A 147 42.98 -20.34 -9.69
C ALA A 147 43.19 -19.10 -8.79
N GLY A 148 42.70 -19.13 -7.54
CA GLY A 148 42.92 -18.08 -6.54
C GLY A 148 44.27 -18.11 -5.83
N ALA A 149 45.02 -19.22 -5.89
CA ALA A 149 46.27 -19.37 -5.12
C ALA A 149 47.51 -18.73 -5.80
N ALA A 150 47.45 -18.41 -7.09
CA ALA A 150 48.58 -17.85 -7.83
C ALA A 150 48.69 -16.30 -7.79
N ALA A 151 47.67 -15.59 -7.30
CA ALA A 151 47.65 -14.11 -7.32
C ALA A 151 48.22 -13.45 -6.04
N GLY A 152 48.64 -14.23 -5.03
CA GLY A 152 48.99 -13.72 -3.70
C GLY A 152 50.48 -13.73 -3.31
N THR A 153 51.39 -14.25 -4.14
CA THR A 153 52.80 -14.47 -3.74
C THR A 153 53.78 -13.54 -4.47
N ALA A 154 53.50 -12.23 -4.49
CA ALA A 154 54.43 -11.20 -4.94
C ALA A 154 54.88 -10.33 -3.75
N ALA A 155 55.53 -10.95 -2.77
CA ALA A 155 56.26 -10.24 -1.72
C ALA A 155 57.67 -10.83 -1.59
N GLY A 156 58.64 -10.15 -2.18
CA GLY A 156 60.06 -10.23 -1.83
C GLY A 156 60.96 -11.08 -2.73
N ALA A 157 61.49 -10.48 -3.80
CA ALA A 157 62.83 -10.83 -4.29
C ALA A 157 63.50 -9.62 -4.97
N PRO A 158 64.82 -9.43 -4.78
CA PRO A 158 65.53 -8.19 -5.07
C PRO A 158 65.91 -8.02 -6.54
N SER A 159 66.06 -6.76 -6.93
CA SER A 159 66.49 -6.28 -8.25
C SER A 159 67.90 -6.74 -8.62
N GLY A 160 68.00 -7.48 -9.73
CA GLY A 160 69.22 -7.72 -10.49
C GLY A 160 68.89 -7.86 -11.98
N PRO A 161 69.66 -7.25 -12.91
CA PRO A 161 69.35 -7.30 -14.33
C PRO A 161 70.06 -8.48 -14.99
N ALA A 162 69.29 -9.42 -15.54
CA ALA A 162 69.79 -10.41 -16.48
C ALA A 162 68.77 -10.65 -17.58
N ALA A 163 69.19 -10.30 -18.79
CA ALA A 163 68.54 -10.65 -20.03
C ALA A 163 68.35 -12.17 -20.16
N GLY A 164 67.19 -12.59 -20.66
CA GLY A 164 66.92 -14.00 -20.91
C GLY A 164 65.52 -14.21 -21.48
N ALA A 165 65.48 -14.57 -22.75
CA ALA A 165 64.30 -14.75 -23.57
C ALA A 165 63.41 -15.95 -23.16
N ALA A 166 62.24 -15.96 -23.80
CA ALA A 166 61.39 -17.12 -24.09
C ALA A 166 60.32 -17.49 -23.04
N GLY A 167 59.07 -17.17 -23.39
CA GLY A 167 57.87 -17.64 -22.70
C GLY A 167 56.56 -17.12 -23.29
N ALA A 168 56.51 -16.86 -24.61
CA ALA A 168 55.28 -16.52 -25.32
C ALA A 168 54.71 -17.79 -25.95
N ALA A 169 53.91 -18.54 -25.21
CA ALA A 169 53.14 -19.67 -25.74
C ALA A 169 51.80 -19.74 -25.00
N GLY A 170 50.76 -19.20 -25.65
CA GLY A 170 49.41 -19.16 -25.11
C GLY A 170 48.45 -18.16 -25.77
N ALA A 171 48.86 -17.47 -26.84
CA ALA A 171 47.98 -16.63 -27.65
C ALA A 171 47.85 -17.22 -29.06
N ALA A 172 47.37 -18.45 -29.15
CA ALA A 172 46.99 -19.07 -30.41
C ALA A 172 45.61 -18.53 -30.83
N GLY A 173 45.64 -17.47 -31.64
CA GLY A 173 44.67 -17.17 -32.69
C GLY A 173 43.19 -17.09 -32.30
N MET A 174 42.79 -15.98 -31.65
CA MET A 174 41.43 -15.49 -31.90
C MET A 174 41.34 -15.09 -33.37
N SER A 175 40.37 -15.64 -34.08
CA SER A 175 40.11 -15.25 -35.46
C SER A 175 39.73 -13.76 -35.50
N PRO A 176 40.05 -13.03 -36.58
CA PRO A 176 39.66 -11.62 -36.72
C PRO A 176 38.15 -11.40 -36.59
N GLU A 177 37.33 -12.42 -36.88
CA GLU A 177 35.88 -12.40 -36.66
C GLU A 177 35.51 -12.43 -35.18
N GLU A 178 36.16 -13.26 -34.37
CA GLU A 178 35.96 -13.30 -32.92
C GLU A 178 36.34 -11.96 -32.28
N VAL A 179 37.45 -11.35 -32.71
CA VAL A 179 37.85 -10.01 -32.23
C VAL A 179 36.80 -8.95 -32.58
N ALA A 180 36.16 -9.04 -33.75
CA ALA A 180 35.08 -8.13 -34.14
C ALA A 180 33.81 -8.35 -33.29
N LEU A 181 33.44 -9.60 -33.00
CA LEU A 181 32.31 -9.93 -32.13
C LEU A 181 32.55 -9.48 -30.68
N LEU A 182 33.75 -9.71 -30.14
CA LEU A 182 34.15 -9.23 -28.82
C LEU A 182 34.08 -7.71 -28.72
N ARG A 183 34.56 -6.97 -29.74
CA ARG A 183 34.43 -5.51 -29.78
C ARG A 183 32.98 -5.04 -29.80
N LYS A 184 32.12 -5.74 -30.55
CA LYS A 184 30.68 -5.43 -30.57
C LYS A 184 30.02 -5.69 -29.21
N LEU A 185 30.34 -6.82 -28.57
CA LEU A 185 29.82 -7.17 -27.24
C LEU A 185 30.27 -6.16 -26.18
N VAL A 186 31.54 -5.71 -26.23
CA VAL A 186 32.06 -4.67 -25.33
C VAL A 186 31.30 -3.36 -25.55
N ALA A 187 31.07 -2.94 -26.80
CA ALA A 187 30.30 -1.74 -27.09
C ALA A 187 28.83 -1.85 -26.60
N ASP A 188 28.18 -3.00 -26.81
CA ASP A 188 26.80 -3.24 -26.33
C ASP A 188 26.74 -3.25 -24.79
N LEU A 189 27.73 -3.83 -24.12
CA LEU A 189 27.85 -3.84 -22.66
C LEU A 189 28.11 -2.44 -22.08
N GLU A 190 28.97 -1.65 -22.73
CA GLU A 190 29.21 -0.25 -22.37
C GLU A 190 27.93 0.57 -22.52
N GLU A 191 27.15 0.37 -23.60
CA GLU A 191 25.86 1.04 -23.79
C GLU A 191 24.86 0.63 -22.70
N GLN A 192 24.74 -0.66 -22.38
CA GLN A 192 23.86 -1.14 -21.31
C GLN A 192 24.24 -0.60 -19.94
N ASN A 193 25.54 -0.57 -19.62
CA ASN A 193 26.03 0.02 -18.38
C ASN A 193 25.71 1.51 -18.31
N SER A 194 25.90 2.26 -19.40
CA SER A 194 25.54 3.68 -19.44
C SER A 194 24.04 3.92 -19.21
N LYS A 195 23.17 3.09 -19.80
CA LYS A 195 21.72 3.15 -19.59
C LYS A 195 21.31 2.79 -18.18
N LEU A 196 21.91 1.75 -17.61
CA LEU A 196 21.67 1.35 -16.22
C LEU A 196 22.11 2.43 -15.24
N GLN A 197 23.25 3.07 -15.49
CA GLN A 197 23.75 4.16 -14.67
C GLN A 197 22.83 5.38 -14.73
N ALA A 198 22.41 5.79 -15.93
CA ALA A 198 21.42 6.86 -16.09
C ALA A 198 20.07 6.54 -15.43
N GLY A 199 19.65 5.27 -15.48
CA GLY A 199 18.46 4.77 -14.78
C GLY A 199 18.58 4.90 -13.26
N LYS A 200 19.72 4.48 -12.69
CA LYS A 200 20.02 4.62 -11.25
C LYS A 200 19.99 6.08 -10.83
N ASP A 201 20.71 6.96 -11.52
CA ASP A 201 20.77 8.39 -11.21
C ASP A 201 19.38 9.04 -11.27
N LYS A 202 18.53 8.62 -12.22
CA LYS A 202 17.14 9.09 -12.31
C LYS A 202 16.33 8.62 -11.09
N THR A 203 16.41 7.35 -10.74
CA THR A 203 15.68 6.80 -9.58
C THR A 203 16.16 7.39 -8.25
N GLU A 204 17.45 7.68 -8.11
CA GLU A 204 18.00 8.33 -6.90
C GLU A 204 17.50 9.77 -6.77
N LYS A 205 17.42 10.52 -7.87
CA LYS A 205 16.81 11.86 -7.88
C LYS A 205 15.33 11.84 -7.53
N GLU A 206 14.58 10.88 -8.07
CA GLU A 206 13.16 10.69 -7.74
C GLU A 206 12.98 10.31 -6.26
N HIS A 207 13.84 9.45 -5.72
CA HIS A 207 13.83 9.08 -4.30
C HIS A 207 14.13 10.28 -3.40
N ALA A 208 15.19 11.03 -3.69
CA ALA A 208 15.55 12.23 -2.94
C ALA A 208 14.42 13.29 -2.96
N ALA A 209 13.76 13.47 -4.11
CA ALA A 209 12.60 14.36 -4.22
C ALA A 209 11.40 13.85 -3.39
N ALA A 210 11.14 12.55 -3.39
CA ALA A 210 10.09 11.94 -2.56
C ALA A 210 10.37 12.08 -1.06
N GLU A 211 11.62 11.88 -0.63
CA GLU A 211 12.05 12.08 0.76
C GLU A 211 11.91 13.53 1.21
N ALA A 212 12.31 14.48 0.35
CA ALA A 212 12.13 15.91 0.61
C ALA A 212 10.64 16.25 0.80
N ASN A 213 9.76 15.77 -0.10
CA ASN A 213 8.31 15.97 0.02
C ASN A 213 7.75 15.34 1.31
N LEU A 214 8.19 14.15 1.68
CA LEU A 214 7.76 13.47 2.91
C LEU A 214 8.18 14.26 4.16
N SER A 215 9.40 14.80 4.17
CA SER A 215 9.90 15.63 5.27
C SER A 215 9.12 16.95 5.41
N ALA A 216 8.72 17.55 4.29
CA ALA A 216 7.88 18.75 4.27
C ALA A 216 6.47 18.45 4.83
N LEU A 217 5.85 17.35 4.39
CA LEU A 217 4.54 16.92 4.91
C LEU A 217 4.58 16.61 6.41
N LYS A 218 5.64 15.97 6.91
CA LYS A 218 5.83 15.75 8.35
C LYS A 218 5.92 17.06 9.14
N THR A 219 6.61 18.05 8.58
CA THR A 219 6.75 19.38 9.22
C THR A 219 5.40 20.10 9.24
N GLN A 220 4.64 20.04 8.15
CA GLN A 220 3.29 20.61 8.08
C GLN A 220 2.33 19.94 9.06
N ALA A 221 2.36 18.61 9.17
CA ALA A 221 1.53 17.85 10.11
C ALA A 221 1.80 18.26 11.56
N ARG A 222 3.08 18.37 11.96
CA ARG A 222 3.45 18.88 13.29
C ARG A 222 2.97 20.31 13.53
N GLY A 223 3.00 21.17 12.50
CA GLY A 223 2.45 22.52 12.60
C GLY A 223 0.96 22.52 12.91
N LEU A 224 0.18 21.65 12.26
CA LEU A 224 -1.25 21.50 12.50
C LEU A 224 -1.55 20.92 13.90
N GLU A 225 -0.75 19.96 14.37
CA GLU A 225 -0.87 19.41 15.73
C GLU A 225 -0.68 20.52 16.80
N ASN A 226 0.35 21.37 16.64
CA ASN A 226 0.58 22.47 17.56
C ASN A 226 -0.56 23.51 17.56
N GLU A 227 -1.13 23.83 16.41
CA GLU A 227 -2.29 24.74 16.32
C GLU A 227 -3.55 24.11 16.95
N TYR A 228 -3.73 22.80 16.79
CA TYR A 228 -4.83 22.09 17.43
C TYR A 228 -4.71 22.12 18.96
N ASP A 229 -3.53 21.85 19.51
CA ASP A 229 -3.26 21.92 20.95
C ASP A 229 -3.47 23.33 21.51
N ARG A 230 -3.03 24.34 20.76
CA ARG A 230 -3.27 25.75 21.09
C ARG A 230 -4.77 26.07 21.14
N LEU A 231 -5.55 25.63 20.14
CA LEU A 231 -6.99 25.86 20.10
C LEU A 231 -7.73 25.14 21.23
N LEU A 232 -7.29 23.95 21.62
CA LEU A 232 -7.81 23.26 22.81
C LEU A 232 -7.56 24.08 24.08
N ALA A 233 -6.33 24.59 24.26
CA ALA A 233 -6.01 25.44 25.40
C ALA A 233 -6.82 26.75 25.42
N GLU A 234 -7.02 27.40 24.27
CA GLU A 234 -7.88 28.58 24.15
C GLU A 234 -9.35 28.23 24.47
N ASN A 235 -9.86 27.07 24.02
CA ASN A 235 -11.21 26.61 24.34
C ASN A 235 -11.42 26.40 25.84
N ASP A 236 -10.45 25.79 26.51
CA ASP A 236 -10.50 25.56 27.96
C ASP A 236 -10.41 26.88 28.75
N GLN A 237 -9.61 27.83 28.28
CA GLN A 237 -9.59 29.19 28.84
C GLN A 237 -10.95 29.88 28.67
N LEU A 238 -11.58 29.77 27.50
CA LEU A 238 -12.90 30.35 27.23
C LEU A 238 -13.98 29.72 28.10
N LYS A 239 -13.99 28.39 28.26
CA LYS A 239 -14.89 27.68 29.19
C LYS A 239 -14.71 28.19 30.62
N THR A 240 -13.46 28.36 31.06
CA THR A 240 -13.15 28.89 32.39
C THR A 240 -13.66 30.33 32.56
N ARG A 241 -13.52 31.19 31.54
CA ARG A 241 -14.05 32.56 31.54
C ARG A 241 -15.58 32.58 31.57
N LEU A 242 -16.24 31.71 30.81
CA LEU A 242 -17.70 31.58 30.79
C LEU A 242 -18.25 31.11 32.13
N ALA A 243 -17.61 30.11 32.76
CA ALA A 243 -17.96 29.64 34.09
C ALA A 243 -17.81 30.76 35.13
N ARG A 244 -16.72 31.53 35.08
CA ARG A 244 -16.51 32.69 35.97
C ARG A 244 -17.53 33.80 35.77
N ALA A 245 -18.01 34.00 34.54
CA ALA A 245 -19.05 34.98 34.23
C ALA A 245 -20.46 34.52 34.62
N GLY A 246 -20.64 33.30 35.13
CA GLY A 246 -21.96 32.74 35.44
C GLY A 246 -22.81 32.42 34.20
N LEU A 247 -22.22 32.45 33.00
CA LEU A 247 -22.90 32.16 31.73
C LEU A 247 -22.70 30.71 31.28
N GLY A 248 -21.86 29.95 31.97
CA GLY A 248 -21.70 28.51 31.77
C GLY A 248 -22.58 27.73 32.73
N GLU A 249 -23.89 27.76 32.57
CA GLU A 249 -24.70 26.69 33.18
C GLU A 249 -24.25 25.37 32.55
N PRO A 250 -23.94 24.33 33.35
CA PRO A 250 -23.72 23.01 32.80
C PRO A 250 -25.02 22.61 32.13
N VAL A 251 -25.00 22.43 30.80
CA VAL A 251 -26.01 21.62 30.12
C VAL A 251 -25.85 20.24 30.73
N ALA A 252 -26.59 19.98 31.81
CA ALA A 252 -26.61 18.73 32.50
C ALA A 252 -26.92 17.69 31.43
N ALA A 253 -25.90 16.88 31.09
CA ALA A 253 -26.05 15.76 30.20
C ALA A 253 -27.21 14.95 30.77
N GLY A 254 -28.35 15.04 30.07
CA GLY A 254 -29.62 14.52 30.53
C GLY A 254 -29.41 13.08 30.95
N GLY A 255 -29.55 12.84 32.26
CA GLY A 255 -29.52 11.51 32.82
C GLY A 255 -30.59 10.70 32.09
N PHE A 256 -30.12 9.74 31.28
CA PHE A 256 -30.94 8.63 30.82
C PHE A 256 -31.41 7.89 32.07
N ALA A 257 -32.54 8.34 32.63
CA ALA A 257 -33.27 7.60 33.62
C ALA A 257 -33.66 6.26 32.97
N LYS A 258 -33.00 5.19 33.39
CA LYS A 258 -33.47 3.82 33.18
C LYS A 258 -34.90 3.77 33.70
N LYS A 259 -35.86 3.62 32.79
CA LYS A 259 -37.22 3.22 33.13
C LYS A 259 -37.18 1.70 33.22
N ASP A 260 -37.29 1.18 34.43
CA ASP A 260 -37.49 -0.23 34.69
C ASP A 260 -38.92 -0.61 34.25
N GLU A 261 -39.02 -1.54 33.32
CA GLU A 261 -40.17 -2.43 33.08
C GLU A 261 -39.66 -3.82 32.73
#